data_AF-S5U5D2-F1
#
_entry.id   AF-S5U5D2-F1
#
_cell.length_a   1.000
_cell.length_b   1.000
_cell.length_c   1.000
_cell.angle_alpha   90.00
_cell.angle_beta   90.00
_cell.angle_gamma   90.00
#
_symmetry.space_group_name_H-M   'P 1'
#
loop_
_entity.id
_entity.type
_entity.pdbx_description
1 polymer ?
#
loop_
_entity_poly.entity_id
_entity_poly.type
_entity_poly.pdbx_seq_one_letter_code
_entity_poly.pdbx_strand_id
1 'polypeptide(L)' 'MPQLVPFYFLHLLTFGILALSILIFIISKYLLPNILRLLIARILIVKL' A
#
# COMPACT_ATOMS: atom_id res chain seq x y z
N MET A 1 -9.52 -0.01 27.19
CA MET A 1 -10.89 -0.58 27.04
C MET A 1 -10.79 -2.10 26.96
N PRO A 2 -11.80 -2.87 27.39
CA PRO A 2 -11.77 -4.34 27.48
C PRO A 2 -11.50 -5.07 26.16
N GLN A 3 -11.49 -4.37 25.03
CA GLN A 3 -11.14 -4.89 23.70
C GLN A 3 -9.63 -5.04 23.44
N LEU A 4 -8.78 -4.27 24.14
CA LEU A 4 -7.31 -4.26 23.95
C LEU A 4 -6.60 -5.18 24.96
N VAL A 5 -7.29 -6.18 25.47
CA VAL A 5 -6.76 -7.14 26.44
C VAL A 5 -5.69 -8.01 25.71
N PRO A 6 -4.51 -8.22 26.31
CA PRO A 6 -3.27 -8.53 25.58
C PRO A 6 -3.19 -9.93 24.97
N PHE A 7 -4.21 -10.78 25.16
CA PHE A 7 -4.18 -12.18 24.73
C PHE A 7 -3.92 -12.36 23.23
N TYR A 8 -4.38 -11.43 22.40
CA TYR A 8 -4.18 -11.46 20.94
C TYR A 8 -3.21 -10.38 20.43
N PHE A 9 -2.47 -9.71 21.32
CA PHE A 9 -1.60 -8.60 20.93
C PHE A 9 -0.58 -9.01 19.86
N LEU A 10 0.11 -10.14 20.06
CA LEU A 10 1.09 -10.64 19.09
C LEU A 10 0.45 -11.01 17.75
N HIS A 11 -0.74 -11.60 17.75
CA HIS A 11 -1.45 -11.94 16.52
C HIS A 11 -1.86 -10.68 15.75
N LEU A 12 -2.46 -9.70 16.42
CA LEU A 12 -2.84 -8.43 15.79
C LEU A 12 -1.61 -7.69 15.24
N LEU A 13 -0.50 -7.69 16.00
CA LEU A 13 0.75 -7.06 15.58
C LEU A 13 1.36 -7.77 14.36
N THR A 14 1.47 -9.09 14.37
CA THR A 14 2.09 -9.84 13.27
C THR A 14 1.28 -9.71 11.98
N PHE A 15 -0.04 -9.90 12.04
CA PHE A 15 -0.89 -9.74 10.86
C PHE A 15 -0.96 -8.28 10.39
N GLY A 16 -0.93 -7.31 11.31
CA GLY A 16 -0.86 -5.89 10.97
C GLY A 16 0.42 -5.54 10.19
N ILE A 17 1.58 -5.99 10.68
CA ILE A 17 2.88 -5.76 10.01
C ILE A 17 2.92 -6.48 8.65
N LEU A 18 2.43 -7.72 8.57
CA LEU A 18 2.35 -8.47 7.31
C LEU A 18 1.45 -7.76 6.29
N ALA A 19 0.26 -7.33 6.71
CA ALA A 19 -0.68 -6.63 5.84
C ALA A 19 -0.08 -5.32 5.33
N LEU A 20 0.56 -4.52 6.20
CA LEU A 20 1.24 -3.29 5.80
C LEU A 20 2.38 -3.56 4.81
N SER A 21 3.18 -4.59 5.04
CA SER A 21 4.28 -4.96 4.15
C SER A 21 3.78 -5.36 2.75
N ILE A 22 2.71 -6.15 2.69
CA ILE A 22 2.07 -6.55 1.44
C ILE A 22 1.47 -5.33 0.73
N LEU A 23 0.79 -4.45 1.47
CA LEU A 23 0.20 -3.23 0.94
C LEU A 23 1.27 -2.32 0.31
N ILE A 24 2.38 -2.09 1.02
CA ILE A 24 3.51 -1.29 0.54
C ILE A 24 4.07 -1.90 -0.76
N PHE A 25 4.27 -3.21 -0.80
CA PHE A 25 4.76 -3.89 -2.01
C PHE A 25 3.81 -3.72 -3.19
N ILE A 26 2.50 -3.92 -2.99
CA ILE A 26 1.49 -3.78 -4.04
C ILE A 26 1.43 -2.34 -4.56
N ILE A 27 1.38 -1.37 -3.65
CA ILE A 27 1.30 0.05 -4.00
C ILE A 27 2.56 0.47 -4.77
N SER A 28 3.74 0.12 -4.27
CA SER A 28 5.03 0.50 -4.86
C SER A 28 5.25 -0.14 -6.24
N LYS A 29 5.00 -1.44 -6.38
CA LYS A 29 5.33 -2.17 -7.60
C LYS A 29 4.27 -2.07 -8.70
N TYR A 30 2.98 -2.00 -8.33
CA TYR A 30 1.90 -2.11 -9.30
C TYR A 30 1.07 -0.83 -9.41
N LEU A 31 0.63 -0.26 -8.29
CA LEU A 31 -0.33 0.85 -8.33
C LEU A 31 0.33 2.16 -8.78
N LEU A 32 1.40 2.59 -8.10
CA LEU A 32 2.09 3.86 -8.37
C LEU A 32 2.67 3.93 -9.79
N PRO A 33 3.37 2.90 -10.29
CA PRO A 33 3.95 2.95 -11.64
C PRO A 33 2.88 3.08 -12.72
N ASN A 34 1.73 2.42 -12.56
CA ASN A 34 0.64 2.51 -13.53
C ASN A 34 0.02 3.91 -13.57
N ILE A 35 -0.18 4.55 -12.41
CA ILE A 35 -0.63 5.94 -12.33
C ILE A 35 0.39 6.87 -13.01
N LEU A 36 1.67 6.71 -12.70
CA LEU A 36 2.75 7.50 -13.29
C LEU A 36 2.80 7.36 -14.81
N ARG A 37 2.67 6.15 -15.35
CA ARG A 37 2.64 5.90 -16.81
C ARG A 37 1.51 6.66 -17.50
N LEU A 38 0.31 6.67 -16.90
CA LEU A 38 -0.83 7.41 -17.45
C LEU A 38 -0.61 8.93 -17.41
N LEU A 39 -0.05 9.46 -16.31
CA LEU A 39 0.26 10.88 -16.18
C LEU A 39 1.32 11.32 -17.19
N ILE A 40 2.39 10.54 -17.34
CA ILE A 40 3.45 10.80 -18.32
C ILE A 40 2.89 10.74 -19.75
N ALA A 41 2.06 9.75 -20.07
CA ALA A 41 1.44 9.65 -21.40
C ALA A 41 0.59 10.88 -21.72
N ARG A 42 -0.20 11.39 -20.76
CA ARG A 42 -0.98 12.63 -20.93
C ARG A 42 -0.09 13.84 -21.16
N ILE A 43 0.97 14.00 -20.36
CA ILE A 43 1.92 15.11 -20.52
C ILE A 43 2.60 15.05 -21.90
N LEU A 44 2.97 13.85 -22.36
CA LEU A 44 3.61 13.66 -23.66
C LEU A 44 2.67 14.07 -24.79
N ILE A 45 1.40 13.62 -24.77
CA ILE A 45 0.40 13.98 -25.79
C ILE A 45 0.15 15.50 -25.84
N VAL A 46 0.13 16.18 -24.69
CA VAL A 46 -0.14 17.63 -24.61
C VAL A 46 1.06 18.47 -25.06
N LYS A 47 2.29 17.98 -24.86
CA LYS A 47 3.52 18.70 -25.20
C LYS A 47 3.98 18.49 -26.63
N LEU A 48 3.55 17.40 -27.27
CA LEU A 48 3.78 17.13 -28.69
C LEU A 48 2.90 18.03 -29.55
#